data_AF-A0AAW1YXH1-F1
#
_entry.id   AF-A0AAW1YXH1-F1
#
_cell.length_a   1.000
_cell.length_b   1.000
_cell.length_c   1.000
_cell.angle_alpha   90.00
_cell.angle_beta   90.00
_cell.angle_gamma   90.00
#
_symmetry.space_group_name_H-M   'P 1'
#
loop_
_entity.id
_entity.type
_entity.pdbx_description
1 polymer ?
#
loop_
_entity_poly.entity_id
_entity_poly.type
_entity_poly.pdbx_seq_one_letter_code
_entity_poly.pdbx_strand_id
1 'polypeptide(L)'
;MLEALKDETFANEHFIEESEMKEIFLESILTAKGHWKAFGESCLNAKSIFSLQTKDAYKFLETSPSSLSPEEWKKQYDAVIVDLNKINLDPFTPKAPAPITQ
;
A
#
# COMPACT_ATOMS: atom_id res chain seq x y z
N MET A 1 -4.86 9.96 -23.21
CA MET A 1 -4.75 10.69 -21.92
C MET A 1 -4.02 12.01 -22.11
N LEU A 2 -2.76 12.03 -22.57
CA LEU A 2 -2.07 13.29 -22.89
C LEU A 2 -2.80 14.07 -24.00
N GLU A 3 -3.24 13.40 -25.07
CA GLU A 3 -4.03 14.03 -26.13
C GLU A 3 -5.38 14.57 -25.62
N ALA A 4 -6.12 13.77 -24.85
CA ALA A 4 -7.37 14.24 -24.24
C ALA A 4 -7.18 15.46 -23.30
N LEU A 5 -6.07 15.51 -22.54
CA LEU A 5 -5.72 16.66 -21.70
C LEU A 5 -5.35 17.90 -22.52
N LYS A 6 -4.74 17.73 -23.69
CA LYS A 6 -4.46 18.83 -24.61
C LYS A 6 -5.76 19.41 -25.18
N ASP A 7 -6.74 18.55 -25.49
CA ASP A 7 -8.04 18.95 -26.04
C ASP A 7 -8.93 19.67 -25.00
N GLU A 8 -8.89 19.26 -23.74
CA GLU A 8 -9.70 19.86 -22.66
C GLU A 8 -9.07 21.09 -22.00
N THR A 9 -7.79 21.39 -22.27
CA THR A 9 -7.09 22.56 -21.75
C THR A 9 -6.87 23.60 -22.85
N PHE A 10 -6.67 24.88 -22.47
CA PHE A 10 -6.35 25.97 -23.40
C PHE A 10 -5.06 25.74 -24.23
N ALA A 11 -4.39 24.59 -24.07
CA ALA A 11 -3.26 24.13 -24.85
C ALA A 11 -3.58 23.90 -26.33
N ASN A 12 -4.85 23.67 -26.68
CA ASN A 12 -5.32 23.51 -28.06
C ASN A 12 -5.84 24.80 -28.71
N GLU A 13 -6.12 25.84 -27.92
CA GLU A 13 -6.62 27.10 -28.45
C GLU A 13 -5.47 27.98 -28.93
N HIS A 14 -5.73 28.77 -29.97
CA HIS A 14 -4.84 29.74 -30.67
C HIS A 14 -4.05 30.73 -29.76
N PHE A 15 -4.13 30.61 -28.44
CA PHE A 15 -3.40 31.42 -27.46
C PHE A 15 -1.98 30.94 -27.14
N ILE A 16 -1.55 29.79 -27.69
CA ILE A 16 -0.16 29.31 -27.56
C ILE A 16 0.57 29.26 -28.91
N GLU A 17 0.25 30.20 -29.80
CA GLU A 17 1.06 30.48 -30.98
C GLU A 17 2.30 31.34 -30.63
N GLU A 18 2.36 31.89 -29.43
CA GLU A 18 3.58 32.45 -28.83
C GLU A 18 3.91 31.78 -27.49
N SER A 19 5.21 31.68 -27.20
CA SER A 19 5.81 31.60 -25.87
C SER A 19 6.00 30.19 -25.25
N GLU A 20 7.28 29.86 -25.05
CA GLU A 20 7.96 29.02 -24.03
C GLU A 20 7.10 28.31 -22.96
N MET A 21 6.00 28.92 -22.51
CA MET A 21 5.06 28.35 -21.56
C MET A 21 4.34 27.07 -22.03
N LYS A 22 4.19 26.80 -23.34
CA LYS A 22 3.56 25.55 -23.82
C LYS A 22 4.28 24.31 -23.31
N GLU A 23 5.59 24.29 -23.49
CA GLU A 23 6.44 23.15 -23.16
C GLU A 23 6.51 22.98 -21.65
N ILE A 24 6.66 24.09 -20.92
CA ILE A 24 6.62 24.13 -19.45
C ILE A 24 5.29 23.56 -18.93
N PHE A 25 4.15 23.94 -19.54
CA PHE A 25 2.85 23.43 -19.16
C PHE A 25 2.74 21.91 -19.39
N LEU A 26 3.16 21.42 -20.56
CA LEU A 26 3.14 19.98 -20.85
C LEU A 26 4.09 19.19 -19.93
N GLU A 27 5.27 19.72 -19.64
CA GLU A 27 6.22 19.13 -18.69
C GLU A 27 5.63 19.08 -17.27
N SER A 28 4.93 20.13 -16.85
CA SER A 28 4.25 20.16 -15.55
C SER A 28 3.18 19.07 -15.43
N ILE A 29 2.41 18.81 -16.50
CA ILE A 29 1.41 17.74 -16.54
C ILE A 29 2.08 16.36 -16.42
N LEU A 30 3.17 16.13 -17.16
CA LEU A 30 3.90 14.86 -17.11
C LEU A 30 4.50 14.62 -15.73
N THR A 31 5.07 15.66 -15.12
CA THR A 31 5.63 15.62 -13.77
C THR A 31 4.55 15.34 -12.73
N ALA A 32 3.43 16.08 -12.78
CA ALA A 32 2.29 15.87 -11.91
C ALA A 32 1.74 14.43 -12.03
N LYS A 33 1.64 13.89 -13.25
CA LYS A 33 1.21 12.50 -13.47
C LYS A 33 2.12 11.50 -12.74
N GLY A 34 3.44 11.71 -12.76
CA GLY A 34 4.39 10.88 -12.02
C GLY A 34 4.14 10.92 -10.51
N HIS A 35 3.99 12.13 -9.96
CA HIS A 35 3.69 12.31 -8.53
C HIS A 35 2.34 11.71 -8.11
N TRP A 36 1.28 11.90 -8.91
CA TRP A 36 -0.04 11.33 -8.63
C TRP A 36 -0.02 9.81 -8.64
N LYS A 37 0.74 9.20 -9.56
CA LYS A 37 0.92 7.75 -9.61
C LYS A 37 1.60 7.24 -8.33
N ALA A 38 2.73 7.85 -7.95
CA ALA A 38 3.47 7.47 -6.75
C ALA A 38 2.65 7.68 -5.46
N PHE A 39 1.87 8.77 -5.40
CA PHE A 39 0.93 9.02 -4.32
C PHE A 39 -0.15 7.95 -4.24
N GLY A 40 -0.77 7.60 -5.37
CA GLY A 40 -1.77 6.53 -5.44
C GLY A 40 -1.23 5.17 -4.99
N GLU A 41 -0.02 4.80 -5.42
CA GLU A 41 0.68 3.60 -4.98
C GLU A 41 0.93 3.62 -3.46
N SER A 42 1.33 4.77 -2.92
CA SER A 42 1.52 4.95 -1.47
C SER A 42 0.22 4.82 -0.68
N CYS A 43 -0.88 5.37 -1.19
CA CYS A 43 -2.21 5.21 -0.58
C CYS A 43 -2.69 3.75 -0.59
N LEU A 44 -2.45 3.00 -1.67
CA LEU A 44 -2.77 1.57 -1.74
C LEU A 44 -1.97 0.76 -0.72
N ASN A 45 -0.68 1.08 -0.57
CA ASN A 45 0.15 0.46 0.46
C ASN A 45 -0.36 0.76 1.88
N ALA A 46 -0.65 2.04 2.18
CA ALA A 46 -1.21 2.43 3.47
C ALA A 46 -2.56 1.75 3.74
N LYS A 47 -3.44 1.67 2.73
CA LYS A 47 -4.71 0.94 2.83
C LYS A 47 -4.49 -0.54 3.15
N SER A 48 -3.49 -1.19 2.55
CA SER A 48 -3.15 -2.58 2.86
C SER A 48 -2.79 -2.75 4.35
N ILE A 49 -1.91 -1.88 4.87
CA ILE A 49 -1.51 -1.87 6.28
C ILE A 49 -2.73 -1.67 7.19
N PHE A 50 -3.55 -0.65 6.93
CA PHE A 50 -4.71 -0.33 7.78
C PHE A 50 -5.83 -1.37 7.67
N SER A 51 -5.98 -2.05 6.52
CA SER A 51 -6.97 -3.12 6.36
C SER A 51 -6.70 -4.32 7.26
N LEU A 52 -5.47 -4.45 7.77
CA LEU A 52 -5.08 -5.49 8.70
C LEU A 52 -5.11 -5.02 10.16
N GLN A 53 -5.21 -3.71 10.41
CA GLN A 53 -5.58 -3.13 11.69
C GLN A 53 -7.10 -3.04 11.86
N THR A 54 -7.82 -4.08 11.45
CA THR A 54 -9.27 -4.18 11.71
C THR A 54 -9.55 -4.32 13.20
N LYS A 55 -10.81 -4.10 13.59
CA LYS A 55 -11.26 -4.27 14.98
C LYS A 55 -10.84 -5.61 15.58
N ASP A 56 -10.76 -6.66 14.76
CA ASP A 56 -10.42 -8.01 15.20
C ASP A 56 -8.91 -8.33 15.10
N ALA A 57 -8.07 -7.42 14.60
CA ALA A 57 -6.63 -7.61 14.40
C ALA A 57 -5.89 -8.04 15.67
N TYR A 58 -6.38 -7.60 16.83
CA TYR A 58 -5.81 -7.89 18.14
C TYR A 58 -6.69 -8.81 18.99
N LYS A 59 -7.77 -9.36 18.43
CA LYS A 59 -8.71 -10.23 19.15
C LYS A 59 -8.03 -11.48 19.70
N PHE A 60 -6.98 -11.96 19.04
CA PHE A 60 -6.17 -13.07 19.54
C PHE A 60 -5.42 -12.72 20.85
N LEU A 61 -5.17 -11.44 21.14
CA LEU A 61 -4.61 -10.97 22.42
C LEU A 61 -5.65 -10.91 23.54
N GLU A 62 -6.94 -10.87 23.20
CA GLU A 62 -8.04 -10.88 24.17
C GLU A 62 -8.25 -12.28 24.78
N THR A 63 -7.71 -13.32 24.14
CA THR A 63 -7.77 -14.71 24.62
C THR A 63 -6.45 -15.08 25.29
N SER A 64 -6.49 -15.50 26.55
CA SER A 64 -5.27 -15.94 27.24
C SER A 64 -4.70 -17.18 26.53
N PRO A 65 -3.40 -17.24 26.20
CA PRO A 65 -2.78 -18.45 25.64
C PRO A 65 -3.03 -19.71 26.48
N SER A 66 -3.14 -19.56 27.80
CA SER A 66 -3.45 -20.64 28.73
C SER A 66 -4.91 -21.11 28.74
N SER A 67 -5.81 -20.40 28.04
CA SER A 67 -7.23 -20.74 27.91
C SER A 67 -7.57 -21.55 26.66
N LEU A 68 -6.59 -21.74 25.76
CA LEU A 68 -6.72 -22.53 24.53
C LEU A 68 -5.89 -23.81 24.63
N SER A 69 -6.28 -24.83 23.87
CA SER A 69 -5.39 -25.96 23.62
C SER A 69 -4.15 -25.50 22.81
N PRO A 70 -3.00 -26.19 22.93
CA PRO A 70 -1.81 -25.88 22.13
C PRO A 70 -2.09 -25.86 20.62
N GLU A 71 -2.94 -26.78 20.14
CA GLU A 71 -3.32 -26.88 18.73
C GLU A 71 -4.13 -25.66 18.27
N GLU A 72 -5.11 -25.24 19.06
CA GLU A 72 -5.94 -24.08 18.75
C GLU A 72 -5.16 -22.77 18.82
N TRP A 73 -4.28 -22.64 19.81
CA TRP A 73 -3.38 -21.49 19.91
C TRP A 73 -2.47 -21.39 18.69
N LYS A 74 -1.84 -22.51 18.29
CA LYS A 74 -0.98 -22.57 17.10
C LYS A 74 -1.73 -22.18 15.83
N LYS A 75 -2.96 -22.67 15.67
CA LYS A 75 -3.81 -22.34 14.51
C LYS A 75 -4.11 -20.84 14.42
N GLN A 76 -4.42 -20.19 15.55
CA GLN A 76 -4.67 -18.75 15.59
C GLN A 76 -3.39 -17.93 15.32
N TYR A 77 -2.27 -18.35 15.90
CA TYR A 77 -0.97 -17.74 15.65
C TYR A 77 -0.56 -17.80 14.17
N ASP A 78 -0.63 -18.99 13.56
CA ASP A 78 -0.25 -19.19 12.16
C ASP A 78 -1.12 -18.34 11.21
N ALA A 79 -2.41 -18.16 11.53
CA ALA A 79 -3.31 -17.29 10.76
C ALA A 79 -2.88 -15.82 10.79
N VAL A 80 -2.49 -15.29 11.96
CA VAL A 80 -2.01 -13.90 12.10
C VAL A 80 -0.69 -13.69 11.35
N ILE A 81 0.22 -14.66 11.39
CA ILE A 81 1.50 -14.59 10.66
C ILE A 81 1.27 -14.54 9.15
N VAL A 82 0.34 -15.34 8.61
CA VAL A 82 -0.01 -15.32 7.18
C VAL A 82 -0.50 -13.93 6.77
N ASP A 83 -1.31 -13.28 7.59
CA ASP A 83 -1.83 -11.95 7.31
C ASP A 83 -0.77 -10.86 7.42
N LEU A 84 0.13 -10.93 8.41
CA LEU A 84 1.26 -10.00 8.56
C LEU A 84 2.24 -10.08 7.37
N ASN A 85 2.47 -11.29 6.84
CA ASN A 85 3.32 -11.49 5.66
C ASN A 85 2.74 -10.85 4.37
N LYS A 86 1.45 -10.51 4.33
CA LYS A 86 0.84 -9.79 3.20
C LYS A 86 1.15 -8.28 3.20
N ILE A 87 1.52 -7.73 4.35
CA ILE A 87 1.82 -6.29 4.52
C ILE A 87 3.26 -5.99 4.12
N ASN A 88 4.17 -6.91 4.42
CA ASN A 88 5.58 -6.65 4.35
C ASN A 88 6.22 -7.54 3.30
N LEU A 89 6.68 -6.94 2.20
CA LEU A 89 7.43 -7.65 1.17
C LEU A 89 8.91 -7.97 1.59
N ASP A 90 9.30 -7.72 2.86
CA ASP A 90 10.09 -8.61 3.79
C ASP A 90 10.77 -7.81 4.93
N PRO A 91 10.82 -8.33 6.20
CA PRO A 91 12.09 -8.38 6.95
C PRO A 91 12.23 -9.54 7.97
N PHE A 92 11.32 -10.52 8.03
CA PHE A 92 11.34 -11.60 9.03
C PHE A 92 10.94 -12.95 8.41
N THR A 93 11.78 -13.46 7.52
CA THR A 93 11.84 -14.91 7.33
C THR A 93 12.14 -15.57 8.69
N PRO A 94 11.32 -16.51 9.19
CA PRO A 94 11.65 -17.23 10.42
C PRO A 94 12.94 -18.03 10.17
N LYS A 95 14.08 -17.54 10.67
CA LYS A 95 15.29 -18.37 10.74
C LYS A 95 15.08 -19.39 11.86
N ALA A 96 14.67 -20.58 11.43
CA ALA A 96 14.48 -21.80 12.19
C ALA A 96 13.29 -21.80 13.18
N PRO A 97 12.63 -22.96 13.38
CA PRO A 97 11.61 -23.12 14.41
C PRO A 97 12.23 -22.89 15.79
N ALA A 98 11.58 -22.08 16.61
CA ALA A 98 11.98 -21.88 17.99
C ALA A 98 12.02 -23.23 18.73
N PRO A 99 13.10 -23.54 19.48
CA PRO A 99 13.15 -24.76 20.25
C PRO A 99 12.10 -24.68 21.35
N ILE A 100 11.15 -25.61 21.31
CA ILE A 100 10.22 -25.84 22.41
C ILE A 100 11.03 -26.60 23.46
N THR A 101 11.48 -25.90 24.50
CA THR A 101 12.10 -26.54 25.66
C THR A 101 11.01 -27.20 26.48
N GLN A 102 11.16 -28.51 26.71
CA GLN A 102 10.33 -29.34 27.60
C GLN A 102 10.50 -28.92 29.07
#